data_AF-A0A942CBH2-F1
#
_entry.id   AF-A0A942CBH2-F1
#
_cell.length_a   1.000
_cell.length_b   1.000
_cell.length_c   1.000
_cell.angle_alpha   90.00
_cell.angle_beta   90.00
_cell.angle_gamma   90.00
#
_symmetry.space_group_name_H-M   'P 1'
#
loop_
_entity.id
_entity.type
_entity.pdbx_description
1 polymer ?
#
loop_
_entity_poly.entity_id
_entity_poly.type
_entity_poly.pdbx_seq_one_letter_code
_entity_poly.pdbx_strand_id
1 'polypeptide(L)'
;MRNLPDTSNALDAEVLAQYRRCTSAHEVERWLNEEFTQLAHTPLETTSSLQQEDWLKRLFISLRLYRLAQVGETALMVQSPASPRSNQAGQVEVLDILVEQDDWARLCVLGAGTYEMLLHRLRALAMMESTLTISWAEYVTRFCTEHERFSEPQASVNAERNWLPLLLSLRNALKTSPLLKKVVAPIAHKVERRARPSSKQIQYPPVFASWPERIVSFGCAFGIVLVGFAIVFISPAWYVTQIKQTTQVRAARSTSAVPPTFASPLPTELPTAQDTSTPVASAAPIATPSVATPMPTATPTPTVTPAPVPTPTPVEALVERAGFFVIGMAAREEANAQAEAQKHRAEGLNPRVVYSSKWSGLTPNYYQVVYGIFANRSGTTALRKELEQRGIKTYVMHSGQRVRP
;
A
#
# COMPACT_ATOMS: atom_id res chain seq x y z
N MET A 1 -19.60 19.68 -23.88
CA MET A 1 -19.94 18.51 -23.04
C MET A 1 -20.53 19.01 -21.73
N ARG A 2 -21.86 19.22 -21.66
CA ARG A 2 -22.53 19.49 -20.37
C ARG A 2 -22.92 18.12 -19.78
N ASN A 3 -22.61 17.91 -18.50
CA ASN A 3 -22.88 16.69 -17.71
C ASN A 3 -22.05 15.44 -18.06
N LEU A 4 -20.73 15.53 -17.92
CA LEU A 4 -19.83 14.37 -18.00
C LEU A 4 -20.19 13.23 -17.02
N PRO A 5 -20.58 13.50 -15.75
CA PRO A 5 -20.96 12.44 -14.83
C PRO A 5 -22.18 11.64 -15.30
N ASP A 6 -23.22 12.31 -15.78
CA ASP A 6 -24.43 11.66 -16.31
C ASP A 6 -24.09 10.81 -17.54
N THR A 7 -23.23 11.34 -18.41
CA THR A 7 -22.75 10.61 -19.60
C THR A 7 -21.96 9.37 -19.20
N SER A 8 -21.06 9.48 -18.21
CA SER A 8 -20.30 8.31 -17.72
C SER A 8 -21.21 7.24 -17.14
N ASN A 9 -22.19 7.63 -16.32
CA ASN A 9 -23.14 6.68 -15.73
C ASN A 9 -23.99 5.98 -16.81
N ALA A 10 -24.40 6.72 -17.83
CA ALA A 10 -25.13 6.16 -18.97
C ALA A 10 -24.29 5.13 -19.75
N LEU A 11 -23.00 5.43 -20.00
CA LEU A 11 -22.09 4.53 -20.69
C LEU A 11 -21.77 3.28 -19.86
N ASP A 12 -21.55 3.40 -18.55
CA ASP A 12 -21.36 2.22 -17.69
C ASP A 12 -22.62 1.33 -17.64
N ALA A 13 -23.81 1.94 -17.64
CA ALA A 13 -25.07 1.19 -17.74
C ALA A 13 -25.20 0.46 -19.08
N GLU A 14 -24.79 1.10 -20.18
CA GLU A 14 -24.74 0.49 -21.51
C GLU A 14 -23.74 -0.67 -21.57
N VAL A 15 -22.54 -0.53 -20.99
CA VAL A 15 -21.53 -1.60 -20.89
C VAL A 15 -22.10 -2.80 -20.13
N LEU A 16 -22.77 -2.58 -18.99
CA LEU A 16 -23.40 -3.64 -18.22
C LEU A 16 -24.53 -4.31 -18.99
N ALA A 17 -25.36 -3.54 -19.70
CA ALA A 17 -26.42 -4.08 -20.54
C ALA A 17 -25.86 -4.95 -21.66
N GLN A 18 -24.81 -4.48 -22.35
CA GLN A 18 -24.14 -5.22 -23.43
C GLN A 18 -23.50 -6.50 -22.90
N TYR A 19 -22.82 -6.43 -21.75
CA TYR A 19 -22.22 -7.60 -21.12
C TYR A 19 -23.24 -8.67 -20.72
N ARG A 20 -24.40 -8.25 -20.20
CA ARG A 20 -25.49 -9.17 -19.82
C ARG A 20 -26.22 -9.78 -21.03
N ARG A 21 -26.17 -9.14 -22.20
CA ARG A 21 -26.69 -9.70 -23.46
C ARG A 21 -25.84 -10.84 -23.98
N CYS A 22 -24.53 -10.84 -23.68
CA CYS A 22 -23.64 -11.94 -24.05
C CYS A 22 -23.86 -13.13 -23.10
N THR A 23 -24.22 -14.27 -23.67
CA THR A 23 -24.46 -15.52 -22.94
C THR A 23 -23.16 -16.26 -22.59
N SER A 24 -22.07 -15.94 -23.30
CA SER A 24 -20.78 -16.60 -23.12
C SER A 24 -19.60 -15.63 -23.27
N ALA A 25 -18.44 -16.01 -22.73
CA ALA A 25 -17.18 -15.26 -22.91
C ALA A 25 -16.79 -15.15 -24.39
N HIS A 26 -17.10 -16.17 -25.19
CA HIS A 26 -16.81 -16.19 -26.62
C HIS A 26 -17.65 -15.18 -27.41
N GLU A 27 -18.90 -14.94 -27.01
CA GLU A 27 -19.71 -13.87 -27.60
C GLU A 27 -19.17 -12.48 -27.27
N VAL A 28 -18.70 -12.26 -26.04
CA VAL A 28 -18.05 -11.00 -25.67
C VAL A 28 -16.79 -10.78 -26.49
N GLU A 29 -15.96 -11.81 -26.64
CA GLU A 29 -14.73 -11.75 -27.43
C GLU A 29 -15.01 -11.47 -28.92
N ARG A 30 -16.00 -12.13 -29.51
CA ARG A 30 -16.42 -11.89 -30.89
C ARG A 30 -16.88 -10.46 -31.09
N TRP A 31 -17.76 -9.97 -30.20
CA TRP A 31 -18.25 -8.61 -30.26
C TRP A 31 -17.12 -7.58 -30.13
N LEU A 32 -16.21 -7.77 -29.17
CA LEU A 32 -15.04 -6.89 -28.98
C LEU A 32 -14.13 -6.88 -30.21
N ASN A 33 -13.92 -8.03 -30.85
CA ASN A 33 -13.11 -8.13 -32.05
C ASN A 33 -13.74 -7.38 -33.23
N GLU A 34 -15.04 -7.55 -33.45
CA GLU A 34 -15.81 -6.82 -34.46
C GLU A 34 -15.75 -5.31 -34.21
N GLU A 35 -16.00 -4.88 -32.97
CA GLU A 35 -16.05 -3.47 -32.59
C GLU A 35 -14.67 -2.80 -32.69
N PHE A 36 -13.61 -3.42 -32.17
CA PHE A 36 -12.25 -2.90 -32.32
C PHE A 36 -11.80 -2.87 -33.78
N THR A 37 -12.24 -3.84 -34.61
CA THR A 37 -11.98 -3.80 -36.05
C THR A 37 -12.66 -2.58 -36.68
N GLN A 38 -13.92 -2.30 -36.37
CA GLN A 38 -14.62 -1.13 -36.90
C GLN A 38 -13.95 0.18 -36.45
N LEU A 39 -13.62 0.31 -35.15
CA LEU A 39 -12.96 1.49 -34.59
C LEU A 39 -11.59 1.73 -35.23
N ALA A 40 -10.81 0.66 -35.49
CA ALA A 40 -9.49 0.74 -36.11
C ALA A 40 -9.52 1.22 -37.57
N HIS A 41 -10.63 1.01 -38.28
CA HIS A 41 -10.80 1.39 -39.69
C HIS A 41 -11.59 2.69 -39.89
N THR A 42 -12.03 3.35 -38.82
CA THR A 42 -12.77 4.62 -38.93
C THR A 42 -11.83 5.77 -39.41
N PRO A 43 -12.21 6.54 -40.44
CA PRO A 43 -11.38 7.63 -41.00
C PRO A 43 -11.50 8.91 -40.16
N LEU A 44 -10.83 8.96 -39.02
CA LEU A 44 -10.90 10.07 -38.06
C LEU A 44 -10.51 11.44 -38.64
N GLU A 45 -9.70 11.45 -39.69
CA GLU A 45 -9.20 12.65 -40.38
C GLU A 45 -10.30 13.46 -41.06
N THR A 46 -11.35 12.81 -41.54
CA THR A 46 -12.47 13.45 -42.27
C THR A 46 -13.74 13.54 -41.44
N THR A 47 -13.72 12.99 -40.22
CA THR A 47 -14.89 12.98 -39.33
C THR A 47 -15.10 14.32 -38.64
N SER A 48 -16.38 14.65 -38.43
CA SER A 48 -16.78 15.79 -37.61
C SER A 48 -16.41 15.59 -36.13
N SER A 49 -16.35 16.66 -35.36
CA SER A 49 -16.09 16.60 -33.91
C SER A 49 -17.11 15.76 -33.15
N LEU A 50 -18.38 15.73 -33.59
CA LEU A 50 -19.43 14.88 -33.04
C LEU A 50 -19.14 13.39 -33.29
N GLN A 51 -18.67 13.04 -34.50
CA GLN A 51 -18.30 11.68 -34.85
C GLN A 51 -17.04 11.21 -34.11
N GLN A 52 -16.08 12.11 -33.85
CA GLN A 52 -14.92 11.81 -33.02
C GLN A 52 -15.32 11.54 -31.56
N GLU A 53 -16.28 12.30 -31.02
CA GLU A 53 -16.84 12.06 -29.69
C GLU A 53 -17.56 10.70 -29.62
N ASP A 54 -18.36 10.38 -30.63
CA ASP A 54 -19.04 9.08 -30.73
C ASP A 54 -18.03 7.91 -30.81
N TRP A 55 -16.99 8.06 -31.62
CA TRP A 55 -15.89 7.09 -31.70
C TRP A 55 -15.22 6.87 -30.34
N LEU A 56 -15.00 7.92 -29.55
CA LEU A 56 -14.44 7.81 -28.20
C LEU A 56 -15.38 7.11 -27.21
N LYS A 57 -16.68 7.36 -27.30
CA LYS A 57 -17.67 6.66 -26.46
C LYS A 57 -17.65 5.17 -26.77
N ARG A 58 -17.68 4.80 -28.05
CA ARG A 58 -17.57 3.40 -28.49
C ARG A 58 -16.26 2.74 -28.06
N LEU A 59 -15.13 3.46 -28.17
CA LEU A 59 -13.84 3.01 -27.66
C LEU A 59 -13.90 2.75 -26.14
N PHE A 60 -14.43 3.69 -25.36
CA PHE A 60 -14.58 3.53 -23.92
C PHE A 60 -15.43 2.31 -23.56
N ILE A 61 -16.61 2.17 -24.17
CA ILE A 61 -17.50 1.02 -23.97
C ILE A 61 -16.75 -0.29 -24.22
N SER A 62 -15.99 -0.36 -25.32
CA SER A 62 -15.24 -1.55 -25.70
C SER A 62 -14.13 -1.91 -24.71
N LEU A 63 -13.33 -0.92 -24.29
CA LEU A 63 -12.28 -1.12 -23.28
C LEU A 63 -12.86 -1.52 -21.92
N ARG A 64 -13.98 -0.90 -21.54
CA ARG A 64 -14.68 -1.17 -20.29
C ARG A 64 -15.28 -2.58 -20.29
N LEU A 65 -15.89 -2.99 -21.40
CA LEU A 65 -16.42 -4.34 -21.59
C LEU A 65 -15.30 -5.39 -21.57
N TYR A 66 -14.17 -5.11 -22.23
CA TYR A 66 -12.99 -5.97 -22.17
C TYR A 66 -12.51 -6.17 -20.73
N ARG A 67 -12.37 -5.08 -19.96
CA ARG A 67 -12.01 -5.17 -18.55
C ARG A 67 -13.04 -5.98 -17.76
N LEU A 68 -14.33 -5.70 -17.94
CA LEU A 68 -15.41 -6.41 -17.29
C LEU A 68 -15.39 -7.91 -17.58
N ALA A 69 -15.01 -8.31 -18.80
CA ALA A 69 -14.85 -9.71 -19.17
C ALA A 69 -13.71 -10.40 -18.41
N GLN A 70 -12.64 -9.67 -18.08
CA GLN A 70 -11.50 -10.20 -17.32
C GLN A 70 -11.77 -10.31 -15.81
N VAL A 71 -12.37 -9.27 -15.21
CA VAL A 71 -12.52 -9.16 -13.75
C VAL A 71 -13.89 -9.58 -13.23
N GLY A 72 -14.90 -9.62 -14.09
CA GLY A 72 -16.29 -9.92 -13.75
C GLY A 72 -17.08 -8.72 -13.21
N GLU A 73 -18.41 -8.88 -13.15
CA GLU A 73 -19.38 -7.81 -12.81
C GLU A 73 -19.19 -7.21 -11.42
N THR A 74 -18.75 -8.02 -10.46
CA THR A 74 -18.53 -7.57 -9.07
C THR A 74 -17.45 -6.49 -8.97
N ALA A 75 -16.46 -6.48 -9.87
CA ALA A 75 -15.39 -5.49 -9.84
C ALA A 75 -15.85 -4.11 -10.33
N LEU A 76 -16.87 -4.07 -11.19
CA LEU A 76 -17.43 -2.82 -11.73
C LEU A 76 -18.30 -2.11 -10.68
N MET A 77 -19.04 -2.87 -9.87
CA MET A 77 -19.83 -2.33 -8.76
C MET A 77 -19.00 -1.84 -7.56
N VAL A 78 -17.78 -2.35 -7.40
CA VAL A 78 -16.86 -1.95 -6.32
C VAL A 78 -16.09 -0.66 -6.66
N GLN A 79 -16.14 -0.20 -7.92
CA GLN A 79 -15.75 1.18 -8.24
C GLN A 79 -16.84 2.11 -7.73
N SER A 80 -16.86 2.28 -6.40
CA SER A 80 -17.58 3.34 -5.71
C SER A 80 -17.25 4.65 -6.42
N PRO A 81 -18.23 5.55 -6.67
CA PRO A 81 -17.96 6.84 -7.29
C PRO A 81 -16.93 7.55 -6.42
N ALA A 82 -15.66 7.43 -6.80
CA ALA A 82 -14.58 8.14 -6.15
C ALA A 82 -14.95 9.59 -6.35
N SER A 83 -15.37 10.24 -5.27
CA SER A 83 -15.85 11.61 -5.31
C SER A 83 -14.77 12.42 -6.03
N PRO A 84 -15.04 13.03 -7.21
CA PRO A 84 -14.03 13.71 -8.02
C PRO A 84 -13.52 15.01 -7.35
N ARG A 85 -13.74 15.17 -6.05
CA ARG A 85 -13.49 16.39 -5.29
C ARG A 85 -12.03 16.58 -4.86
N SER A 86 -11.13 15.65 -5.11
CA SER A 86 -9.71 15.94 -4.94
C SER A 86 -9.01 16.02 -6.30
N ASN A 87 -8.53 17.23 -6.65
CA ASN A 87 -7.69 17.46 -7.83
C ASN A 87 -6.43 16.58 -7.85
N GLN A 88 -6.08 15.94 -6.71
CA GLN A 88 -4.98 14.98 -6.59
C GLN A 88 -5.34 13.56 -7.04
N ALA A 89 -6.60 13.12 -6.98
CA ALA A 89 -6.99 11.77 -7.39
C ALA A 89 -6.73 11.53 -8.88
N GLY A 90 -7.07 12.52 -9.73
CA GLY A 90 -6.79 12.45 -11.16
C GLY A 90 -5.30 12.39 -11.51
N GLN A 91 -4.42 12.90 -10.64
CA GLN A 91 -2.97 12.92 -10.88
C GLN A 91 -2.33 11.55 -10.66
N VAL A 92 -2.73 10.84 -9.60
CA VAL A 92 -2.28 9.47 -9.32
C VAL A 92 -2.77 8.53 -10.43
N GLU A 93 -3.99 8.75 -10.91
CA GLU A 93 -4.62 7.91 -11.93
C GLU A 93 -4.07 8.11 -13.35
N VAL A 94 -3.41 9.23 -13.63
CA VAL A 94 -2.73 9.49 -14.91
C VAL A 94 -1.37 8.77 -14.95
N LEU A 95 -0.70 8.61 -13.81
CA LEU A 95 0.58 7.92 -13.72
C LEU A 95 0.46 6.41 -13.97
N ASP A 96 -0.69 5.80 -13.66
CA ASP A 96 -0.93 4.37 -13.89
C ASP A 96 -0.88 3.98 -15.37
N ILE A 97 -1.27 4.87 -16.30
CA ILE A 97 -1.22 4.60 -17.76
C ILE A 97 0.20 4.29 -18.19
N LEU A 98 1.16 4.92 -17.55
CA LEU A 98 2.50 5.03 -18.04
C LEU A 98 3.34 3.83 -17.62
N VAL A 99 3.00 3.18 -16.50
CA VAL A 99 3.73 2.00 -15.98
C VAL A 99 3.79 0.89 -17.03
N GLU A 100 2.80 0.87 -17.92
CA GLU A 100 2.71 -0.08 -19.01
C GLU A 100 3.66 0.26 -20.16
N GLN A 101 4.42 -0.75 -20.61
CA GLN A 101 5.39 -0.61 -21.70
C GLN A 101 4.79 -0.81 -23.09
N ASP A 102 3.63 -1.48 -23.16
CA ASP A 102 2.96 -1.84 -24.42
C ASP A 102 1.76 -0.93 -24.70
N ASP A 103 1.60 -0.49 -25.95
CA ASP A 103 0.54 0.44 -26.37
C ASP A 103 -0.87 -0.07 -26.03
N TRP A 104 -1.10 -1.40 -26.12
CA TRP A 104 -2.38 -1.99 -25.80
C TRP A 104 -2.63 -2.02 -24.30
N ALA A 105 -1.60 -2.31 -23.50
CA ALA A 105 -1.70 -2.24 -22.05
C ALA A 105 -2.03 -0.81 -21.58
N ARG A 106 -1.37 0.21 -22.16
CA ARG A 106 -1.69 1.63 -21.93
C ARG A 106 -3.14 1.96 -22.28
N LEU A 107 -3.62 1.45 -23.41
CA LEU A 107 -5.01 1.63 -23.84
C LEU A 107 -6.01 0.97 -22.87
N CYS A 108 -5.69 -0.21 -22.34
CA CYS A 108 -6.51 -0.87 -21.32
C CYS A 108 -6.58 -0.06 -20.03
N VAL A 109 -5.45 0.54 -19.61
CA VAL A 109 -5.42 1.42 -18.43
C VAL A 109 -6.21 2.70 -18.70
N LEU A 110 -6.19 3.26 -19.92
CA LEU A 110 -7.03 4.39 -20.29
C LEU A 110 -8.52 4.11 -20.07
N GLY A 111 -9.00 2.91 -20.44
CA GLY A 111 -10.37 2.46 -20.20
C GLY A 111 -10.69 2.09 -18.74
N ALA A 112 -9.72 2.18 -17.83
CA ALA A 112 -9.94 1.97 -16.41
C ALA A 112 -10.60 3.20 -15.77
N GLY A 113 -11.70 3.00 -15.03
CA GLY A 113 -12.41 4.09 -14.34
C GLY A 113 -13.63 4.58 -15.13
N THR A 114 -13.99 5.85 -14.93
CA THR A 114 -15.14 6.50 -15.57
C THR A 114 -14.79 7.06 -16.95
N TYR A 115 -15.80 7.37 -17.75
CA TYR A 115 -15.60 8.05 -19.05
C TYR A 115 -14.98 9.44 -18.87
N GLU A 116 -15.33 10.13 -17.78
CA GLU A 116 -14.73 11.39 -17.37
C GLU A 116 -13.22 11.25 -17.14
N MET A 117 -12.80 10.21 -16.41
CA MET A 117 -11.37 9.91 -16.21
C MET A 117 -10.65 9.66 -17.53
N LEU A 118 -11.25 8.87 -18.44
CA LEU A 118 -10.67 8.64 -19.77
C LEU A 118 -10.43 9.97 -20.49
N LEU A 119 -11.45 10.85 -20.54
CA LEU A 119 -11.34 12.14 -21.21
C LEU A 119 -10.28 13.04 -20.56
N HIS A 120 -10.19 13.08 -19.23
CA HIS A 120 -9.15 13.83 -18.53
C HIS A 120 -7.73 13.32 -18.87
N ARG A 121 -7.54 12.00 -18.93
CA ARG A 121 -6.27 11.39 -19.29
C ARG A 121 -5.88 11.67 -20.74
N LEU A 122 -6.83 11.54 -21.67
CA LEU A 122 -6.60 11.87 -23.07
C LEU A 122 -6.31 13.35 -23.26
N ARG A 123 -7.00 14.22 -22.53
CA ARG A 123 -6.71 15.65 -22.58
C ARG A 123 -5.31 15.96 -22.07
N ALA A 124 -4.88 15.36 -20.96
CA ALA A 124 -3.53 15.52 -20.46
C ALA A 124 -2.50 15.11 -21.52
N LEU A 125 -2.69 13.96 -22.17
CA LEU A 125 -1.85 13.51 -23.29
C LEU A 125 -1.81 14.53 -24.45
N ALA A 126 -2.96 15.06 -24.85
CA ALA A 126 -3.04 16.04 -25.93
C ALA A 126 -2.33 17.37 -25.58
N MET A 127 -2.50 17.87 -24.36
CA MET A 127 -1.85 19.10 -23.90
C MET A 127 -0.31 18.97 -23.89
N MET A 128 0.20 17.79 -23.52
CA MET A 128 1.64 17.49 -23.54
C MET A 128 2.18 17.16 -24.94
N GLU A 129 1.37 17.29 -25.98
CA GLU A 129 1.67 16.90 -27.35
C GLU A 129 2.17 15.44 -27.44
N SER A 130 1.63 14.59 -26.57
CA SER A 130 2.09 13.23 -26.35
C SER A 130 1.15 12.23 -27.00
N THR A 131 1.71 11.26 -27.71
CA THR A 131 1.01 10.09 -28.26
C THR A 131 1.18 8.88 -27.35
N LEU A 132 0.46 7.80 -27.59
CA LEU A 132 0.65 6.55 -26.83
C LEU A 132 2.05 5.94 -27.00
N THR A 133 2.78 6.32 -28.05
CA THR A 133 4.11 5.80 -28.39
C THR A 133 5.25 6.49 -27.64
N ILE A 134 4.96 7.54 -26.86
CA ILE A 134 6.00 8.29 -26.13
C ILE A 134 6.64 7.41 -25.05
N SER A 135 7.94 7.55 -24.82
CA SER A 135 8.61 6.79 -23.76
C SER A 135 8.12 7.22 -22.37
N TRP A 136 8.13 6.30 -21.39
CA TRP A 136 7.77 6.60 -19.99
C TRP A 136 8.56 7.80 -19.45
N ALA A 137 9.88 7.80 -19.65
CA ALA A 137 10.77 8.82 -19.10
C ALA A 137 10.43 10.21 -19.65
N GLU A 138 10.13 10.29 -20.95
CA GLU A 138 9.74 11.53 -21.59
C GLU A 138 8.38 12.03 -21.11
N TYR A 139 7.39 11.14 -20.97
CA TYR A 139 6.09 11.54 -20.43
C TYR A 139 6.20 12.08 -19.01
N VAL A 140 6.87 11.36 -18.10
CA VAL A 140 6.97 11.79 -16.70
C VAL A 140 7.66 13.14 -16.61
N THR A 141 8.69 13.35 -17.43
CA THR A 141 9.37 14.64 -17.52
C THR A 141 8.38 15.73 -17.94
N ARG A 142 7.63 15.54 -19.03
CA ARG A 142 6.63 16.50 -19.52
C ARG A 142 5.51 16.76 -18.52
N PHE A 143 4.98 15.72 -17.89
CA PHE A 143 3.91 15.83 -16.90
C PHE A 143 4.36 16.63 -15.68
N CYS A 144 5.56 16.35 -15.16
CA CYS A 144 6.12 17.10 -14.03
C CYS A 144 6.41 18.56 -14.39
N THR A 145 6.81 18.86 -15.63
CA THR A 145 7.09 20.24 -16.06
C THR A 145 5.83 21.05 -16.37
N GLU A 146 4.75 20.41 -16.81
CA GLU A 146 3.52 21.10 -17.26
C GLU A 146 2.33 20.90 -16.32
N HIS A 147 2.57 20.35 -15.13
CA HIS A 147 1.53 19.94 -14.18
C HIS A 147 0.50 21.04 -13.87
N GLU A 148 0.97 22.27 -13.71
CA GLU A 148 0.14 23.41 -13.36
C GLU A 148 -0.93 23.72 -14.43
N ARG A 149 -0.64 23.41 -15.71
CA ARG A 149 -1.61 23.60 -16.81
C ARG A 149 -2.82 22.69 -16.71
N PHE A 150 -2.74 21.56 -16.01
CA PHE A 150 -3.87 20.62 -15.88
C PHE A 150 -4.89 21.02 -14.80
N SER A 151 -4.57 22.02 -13.97
CA SER A 151 -5.43 22.43 -12.85
C SER A 151 -6.48 23.46 -13.24
N GLU A 152 -6.38 24.06 -14.43
CA GLU A 152 -7.32 25.09 -14.88
C GLU A 152 -8.64 24.48 -15.39
N PRO A 153 -9.79 24.90 -14.84
CA PRO A 153 -11.08 24.47 -15.33
C PRO A 153 -11.42 25.30 -16.56
N GLN A 154 -11.21 24.79 -17.79
CA GLN A 154 -12.05 25.08 -18.97
C GLN A 154 -11.46 24.58 -20.32
N ALA A 155 -12.31 24.73 -21.35
CA ALA A 155 -12.26 24.34 -22.77
C ALA A 155 -12.78 22.93 -23.11
N SER A 156 -13.53 22.87 -24.22
CA SER A 156 -14.03 21.62 -24.81
C SER A 156 -12.86 20.77 -25.28
N VAL A 157 -12.91 19.45 -25.01
CA VAL A 157 -11.85 18.49 -25.35
C VAL A 157 -11.38 18.59 -26.81
N ASN A 158 -12.28 18.92 -27.73
CA ASN A 158 -11.98 19.04 -29.17
C ASN A 158 -11.24 20.34 -29.57
N ALA A 159 -11.01 21.27 -28.65
CA ALA A 159 -10.33 22.54 -28.94
C ALA A 159 -8.79 22.42 -28.86
N GLU A 160 -8.27 21.32 -28.32
CA GLU A 160 -6.84 21.12 -28.16
C GLU A 160 -6.17 20.84 -29.52
N ARG A 161 -5.10 21.59 -29.84
CA ARG A 161 -4.40 21.50 -31.15
C ARG A 161 -3.93 20.08 -31.50
N ASN A 162 -3.60 19.28 -30.48
CA ASN A 162 -3.04 17.94 -30.65
C ASN A 162 -4.04 16.81 -30.46
N TRP A 163 -5.34 17.13 -30.46
CA TRP A 163 -6.39 16.13 -30.29
C TRP A 163 -6.39 15.09 -31.42
N LEU A 164 -6.34 15.52 -32.68
CA LEU A 164 -6.37 14.61 -33.83
C LEU A 164 -5.15 13.66 -33.85
N PRO A 165 -3.89 14.13 -33.70
CA PRO A 165 -2.73 13.23 -33.56
C PRO A 165 -2.88 12.16 -32.48
N LEU A 166 -3.42 12.54 -31.31
CA LEU A 166 -3.69 11.59 -30.22
C LEU A 166 -4.73 10.54 -30.61
N LEU A 167 -5.85 10.95 -31.22
CA LEU A 167 -6.88 10.02 -31.68
C LEU A 167 -6.34 9.05 -32.74
N LEU A 168 -5.50 9.54 -33.65
CA LEU A 168 -4.83 8.69 -34.64
C LEU A 168 -3.86 7.69 -33.96
N SER A 169 -3.17 8.11 -32.91
CA SER A 169 -2.32 7.22 -32.10
C SER A 169 -3.14 6.14 -31.38
N LEU A 170 -4.29 6.48 -30.79
CA LEU A 170 -5.23 5.51 -30.20
C LEU A 170 -5.72 4.51 -31.24
N ARG A 171 -6.12 4.99 -32.43
CA ARG A 171 -6.55 4.14 -33.55
C ARG A 171 -5.43 3.19 -34.01
N ASN A 172 -4.18 3.66 -34.04
CA ASN A 172 -3.04 2.82 -34.40
C ASN A 172 -2.73 1.78 -33.31
N ALA A 173 -2.84 2.14 -32.02
CA ALA A 173 -2.72 1.19 -30.92
C ALA A 173 -3.80 0.09 -30.96
N LEU A 174 -5.02 0.43 -31.42
CA LEU A 174 -6.05 -0.59 -31.68
C LEU A 174 -5.62 -1.57 -32.77
N LYS A 175 -5.03 -1.09 -33.88
CA LYS A 175 -4.55 -1.96 -34.97
C LYS A 175 -3.46 -2.93 -34.53
N THR A 176 -2.64 -2.54 -33.55
CA THR A 176 -1.57 -3.39 -33.03
C THR A 176 -2.04 -4.34 -31.92
N SER A 177 -3.29 -4.19 -31.46
CA SER A 177 -3.89 -4.96 -30.36
C SER A 177 -3.75 -6.47 -30.56
N PRO A 178 -3.36 -7.23 -29.52
CA PRO A 178 -3.26 -8.68 -29.60
C PRO A 178 -4.63 -9.34 -29.84
N LEU A 179 -5.74 -8.69 -29.49
CA LEU A 179 -7.10 -9.21 -29.76
C LEU A 179 -7.35 -9.35 -31.27
N LEU A 180 -6.97 -8.34 -32.06
CA LEU A 180 -7.08 -8.39 -33.53
C LEU A 180 -6.13 -9.44 -34.14
N LYS A 181 -4.98 -9.67 -33.50
CA LYS A 181 -3.98 -10.64 -33.97
C LYS A 181 -4.33 -12.10 -33.64
N LYS A 182 -5.46 -12.37 -32.97
CA LYS A 182 -5.84 -13.71 -32.45
C LYS A 182 -4.77 -14.35 -31.55
N VAL A 183 -3.92 -13.54 -30.91
CA VAL A 183 -2.81 -14.02 -30.05
C VAL A 183 -3.26 -14.14 -28.59
N VAL A 184 -4.46 -13.66 -28.25
CA VAL A 184 -4.92 -13.61 -26.86
C VAL A 184 -5.33 -15.02 -26.40
N ALA A 185 -4.69 -15.49 -25.33
CA ALA A 185 -5.17 -16.62 -24.56
C ALA A 185 -6.65 -16.37 -24.22
N PRO A 186 -7.55 -17.33 -24.46
CA PRO A 186 -8.98 -17.10 -24.35
C PRO A 186 -9.32 -16.49 -22.99
N ILE A 187 -10.24 -15.50 -22.98
CA ILE A 187 -10.81 -14.89 -21.76
C ILE A 187 -11.39 -15.96 -20.79
N ALA A 188 -11.52 -17.20 -21.28
CA ALA A 188 -12.06 -18.41 -20.69
C ALA A 188 -11.60 -18.75 -19.26
N HIS A 189 -10.37 -18.44 -18.83
CA HIS A 189 -9.87 -19.05 -17.58
C HIS A 189 -10.55 -18.58 -16.27
N LYS A 190 -11.31 -17.47 -16.28
CA LYS A 190 -12.05 -17.01 -15.08
C LYS A 190 -13.57 -17.06 -15.20
N VAL A 191 -14.14 -17.12 -16.41
CA VAL A 191 -15.60 -17.04 -16.62
C VAL A 191 -16.29 -18.38 -16.37
N GLU A 192 -15.59 -19.52 -16.51
CA GLU A 192 -16.18 -20.85 -16.36
C GLU A 192 -16.75 -21.15 -14.96
N ARG A 193 -16.45 -20.31 -13.96
CA ARG A 193 -17.12 -20.36 -12.65
C ARG A 193 -18.56 -19.81 -12.63
N ARG A 194 -19.02 -19.13 -13.70
CA ARG A 194 -20.40 -18.60 -13.78
C ARG A 194 -21.45 -19.60 -14.22
N ALA A 195 -21.06 -20.64 -14.97
CA ALA A 195 -22.02 -21.55 -15.60
C ALA A 195 -22.36 -22.80 -14.76
N ARG A 196 -21.72 -22.99 -13.58
CA ARG A 196 -22.24 -23.98 -12.63
C ARG A 196 -23.33 -23.30 -11.80
N PRO A 197 -24.63 -23.57 -12.05
CA PRO A 197 -25.61 -23.33 -11.01
C PRO A 197 -25.07 -24.03 -9.75
N SER A 198 -25.05 -23.32 -8.64
CA SER A 198 -24.77 -23.87 -7.32
C SER A 198 -25.92 -24.83 -6.93
N SER A 199 -26.14 -25.90 -7.70
CA SER A 199 -27.17 -26.92 -7.48
C SER A 199 -26.71 -28.03 -6.53
N LYS A 200 -25.55 -27.86 -5.89
CA LYS A 200 -25.29 -28.48 -4.59
C LYS A 200 -25.28 -27.40 -3.52
N GLN A 201 -26.49 -26.97 -3.16
CA GLN A 201 -26.76 -26.72 -1.75
C GLN A 201 -26.40 -28.03 -1.04
N ILE A 202 -25.17 -28.11 -0.53
CA ILE A 202 -24.79 -29.13 0.43
C ILE A 202 -25.76 -28.89 1.58
N GLN A 203 -26.79 -29.74 1.69
CA GLN A 203 -27.44 -29.96 2.97
C GLN A 203 -26.32 -30.33 3.92
N TYR A 204 -25.92 -29.39 4.77
CA TYR A 204 -25.17 -29.74 5.95
C TYR A 204 -26.08 -30.69 6.74
N PRO A 205 -25.69 -31.96 6.98
CA PRO A 205 -26.36 -32.72 8.01
C PRO A 205 -26.27 -31.90 9.31
N PRO A 206 -27.29 -31.93 10.16
CA PRO A 206 -27.30 -31.15 11.39
C PRO A 206 -26.01 -31.42 12.18
N VAL A 207 -25.15 -30.40 12.26
CA VAL A 207 -23.89 -30.48 12.99
C VAL A 207 -24.20 -30.36 14.48
N PHE A 208 -24.64 -31.45 15.07
CA PHE A 208 -24.31 -31.81 16.45
C PHE A 208 -23.38 -33.03 16.39
N ALA A 209 -22.17 -32.82 15.86
CA ALA A 209 -21.05 -33.74 16.10
C ALA A 209 -20.40 -33.34 17.42
N SER A 210 -20.51 -34.23 18.40
CA SER A 210 -20.02 -34.06 19.76
C SER A 210 -18.52 -33.73 19.80
N TRP A 211 -18.15 -32.92 20.79
CA TRP A 211 -16.79 -32.46 21.09
C TRP A 211 -15.64 -33.50 21.07
N PRO A 212 -15.83 -34.81 21.34
CA PRO A 212 -14.73 -35.77 21.37
C PRO A 212 -14.01 -35.96 20.02
N GLU A 213 -14.71 -35.88 18.88
CA GLU A 213 -14.10 -36.14 17.57
C GLU A 213 -13.18 -35.02 17.09
N ARG A 214 -13.41 -33.78 17.57
CA ARG A 214 -12.54 -32.64 17.23
C ARG A 214 -11.20 -32.70 17.96
N ILE A 215 -11.13 -33.32 19.13
CA ILE A 215 -9.89 -33.46 19.90
C ILE A 215 -8.93 -34.44 19.21
N VAL A 216 -9.46 -35.52 18.61
CA VAL A 216 -8.63 -36.52 17.92
C VAL A 216 -8.02 -35.95 16.64
N SER A 217 -8.80 -35.20 15.84
CA SER A 217 -8.28 -34.63 14.60
C SER A 217 -7.30 -33.47 14.83
N PHE A 218 -7.51 -32.65 15.87
CA PHE A 218 -6.53 -31.64 16.26
C PHE A 218 -5.26 -32.27 16.85
N GLY A 219 -5.38 -33.36 17.62
CA GLY A 219 -4.25 -34.10 18.18
C GLY A 219 -3.33 -34.67 17.11
N CYS A 220 -3.87 -35.26 16.04
CA CYS A 220 -3.06 -35.81 14.95
C CYS A 220 -2.33 -34.70 14.16
N ALA A 221 -2.99 -33.59 13.85
CA ALA A 221 -2.34 -32.48 13.14
C ALA A 221 -1.24 -31.82 14.00
N PHE A 222 -1.49 -31.64 15.30
CA PHE A 222 -0.52 -31.05 16.22
C PHE A 222 0.66 -31.99 16.49
N GLY A 223 0.41 -33.30 16.55
CA GLY A 223 1.46 -34.33 16.69
C GLY A 223 2.43 -34.32 15.51
N ILE A 224 1.93 -34.22 14.28
CA ILE A 224 2.78 -34.18 13.07
C ILE A 224 3.66 -32.91 13.07
N VAL A 225 3.10 -31.77 13.48
CA VAL A 225 3.86 -30.51 13.58
C VAL A 225 4.95 -30.59 14.66
N LEU A 226 4.66 -31.16 15.83
CA LEU A 226 5.64 -31.33 16.91
C LEU A 226 6.75 -32.31 16.53
N VAL A 227 6.45 -33.42 15.85
CA VAL A 227 7.46 -34.36 15.35
C VAL A 227 8.34 -33.69 14.30
N GLY A 228 7.76 -32.93 13.37
CA GLY A 228 8.53 -32.15 12.39
C GLY A 228 9.45 -31.13 13.06
N PHE A 229 8.96 -30.43 14.09
CA PHE A 229 9.76 -29.47 14.86
C PHE A 229 10.91 -30.15 15.62
N ALA A 230 10.65 -31.30 16.25
CA ALA A 230 11.68 -32.07 16.95
C ALA A 230 12.79 -32.53 15.99
N ILE A 231 12.45 -33.00 14.78
CA ILE A 231 13.45 -33.42 13.79
C ILE A 231 14.32 -32.24 13.34
N VAL A 232 13.70 -31.09 13.04
CA VAL A 232 14.44 -29.91 12.55
C VAL A 232 15.35 -29.30 13.61
N PHE A 233 14.96 -29.31 14.89
CA PHE A 233 15.73 -28.65 15.95
C PHE A 233 16.66 -29.57 16.73
N ILE A 234 16.36 -30.86 16.86
CA ILE A 234 17.20 -31.80 17.62
C ILE A 234 18.34 -32.34 16.74
N SER A 235 18.12 -32.56 15.44
CA SER A 235 19.16 -33.08 14.54
C SER A 235 20.41 -32.18 14.42
N PRO A 236 20.31 -30.84 14.30
CA PRO A 236 21.49 -29.99 14.20
C PRO A 236 22.31 -29.96 15.50
N ALA A 237 21.65 -29.94 16.67
CA ALA A 237 22.33 -29.96 17.96
C ALA A 237 23.11 -31.26 18.19
N TRP A 238 22.51 -32.40 17.82
CA TRP A 238 23.18 -33.70 17.88
C TRP A 238 24.37 -33.78 16.90
N TYR A 239 24.19 -33.28 15.68
CA TYR A 239 25.25 -33.23 14.67
C TYR A 239 26.47 -32.40 15.12
N VAL A 240 26.24 -31.26 15.79
CA VAL A 240 27.33 -30.43 16.34
C VAL A 240 28.07 -31.13 17.48
N THR A 241 27.40 -31.94 18.30
CA THR A 241 28.07 -32.71 19.37
C THR A 241 28.98 -33.82 18.84
N GLN A 242 28.60 -34.47 17.73
CA GLN A 242 29.43 -35.49 17.06
C GLN A 242 30.73 -34.90 16.47
N ILE A 243 30.67 -33.68 15.93
CA ILE A 243 31.86 -33.00 15.37
C ILE A 243 32.88 -32.67 16.47
N LYS A 244 32.44 -32.33 17.68
CA LYS A 244 33.34 -32.03 18.81
C LYS A 244 34.06 -33.27 19.35
N GLN A 245 33.41 -34.43 19.37
CA GLN A 245 34.05 -35.67 19.82
C GLN A 245 35.11 -36.14 18.82
N THR A 246 34.86 -36.02 17.52
CA THR A 246 35.83 -36.41 16.48
C THR A 246 37.05 -35.50 16.43
N THR A 247 36.93 -34.21 16.79
CA THR A 247 38.09 -33.31 16.90
C THR A 247 38.95 -33.58 18.13
N GLN A 248 38.36 -33.96 19.28
CA GLN A 248 39.13 -34.35 20.47
C GLN A 248 39.93 -35.64 20.27
N VAL A 249 39.37 -36.64 19.58
CA VAL A 249 40.08 -37.90 19.28
C VAL A 249 41.25 -37.68 18.31
N ARG A 250 41.16 -36.70 17.41
CA ARG A 250 42.26 -36.33 16.50
C ARG A 250 43.34 -35.50 17.21
N ALA A 251 42.97 -34.63 18.14
CA ALA A 251 43.93 -33.88 18.97
C ALA A 251 44.73 -34.78 19.93
N ALA A 252 44.12 -35.86 20.45
CA ALA A 252 44.80 -36.81 21.33
C ALA A 252 45.82 -37.73 20.62
N ARG A 253 45.90 -37.71 19.29
CA ARG A 253 46.80 -38.58 18.50
C ARG A 253 48.08 -37.88 18.00
N SER A 254 48.32 -36.62 18.37
CA SER A 254 49.39 -35.79 17.81
C SER A 254 50.40 -35.25 18.82
N THR A 255 50.65 -35.95 19.92
CA THR A 255 51.75 -35.59 20.83
C THR A 255 52.64 -36.80 21.10
N SER A 256 53.73 -36.90 20.34
CA SER A 256 54.89 -37.71 20.71
C SER A 256 56.18 -37.04 20.23
N ALA A 257 56.97 -36.64 21.23
CA ALA A 257 58.43 -36.68 21.30
C ALA A 257 59.26 -35.36 21.26
N VAL A 258 60.05 -35.21 22.33
CA VAL A 258 61.44 -34.66 22.45
C VAL A 258 61.61 -33.27 23.11
N PRO A 259 62.65 -33.07 23.98
CA PRO A 259 62.45 -32.56 25.35
C PRO A 259 63.38 -31.34 25.73
N PRO A 260 63.89 -31.12 26.97
CA PRO A 260 63.72 -29.84 27.67
C PRO A 260 65.04 -29.09 27.99
N THR A 261 65.00 -27.76 28.16
CA THR A 261 66.08 -27.04 28.89
C THR A 261 65.56 -25.85 29.71
N PHE A 262 65.79 -25.97 31.01
CA PHE A 262 65.89 -25.01 32.13
C PHE A 262 65.91 -23.50 31.86
N ALA A 263 65.16 -22.69 32.63
CA ALA A 263 65.64 -22.06 33.89
C ALA A 263 64.64 -21.01 34.49
N SER A 264 64.51 -21.08 35.83
CA SER A 264 63.93 -20.18 36.88
C SER A 264 64.32 -18.67 36.85
N PRO A 265 63.93 -17.79 37.81
CA PRO A 265 62.79 -17.75 38.77
C PRO A 265 62.07 -16.36 38.94
N LEU A 266 60.91 -16.35 39.65
CA LEU A 266 60.36 -15.47 40.76
C LEU A 266 60.94 -14.04 41.05
N PRO A 267 60.34 -13.15 41.90
CA PRO A 267 59.01 -12.98 42.56
C PRO A 267 58.36 -11.58 42.27
N THR A 268 57.16 -11.18 42.75
CA THR A 268 56.90 -10.53 44.06
C THR A 268 55.49 -9.85 44.08
N GLU A 269 54.69 -10.18 45.11
CA GLU A 269 53.75 -9.39 45.99
C GLU A 269 52.90 -8.19 45.44
N LEU A 270 51.78 -7.70 45.99
CA LEU A 270 50.90 -7.91 47.18
C LEU A 270 49.56 -7.15 46.87
N PRO A 271 48.47 -7.28 47.67
CA PRO A 271 47.14 -6.72 47.43
C PRO A 271 46.84 -5.44 48.25
N THR A 272 45.77 -4.72 47.89
CA THR A 272 45.12 -3.75 48.81
C THR A 272 43.61 -3.79 48.66
N ALA A 273 42.93 -4.05 49.79
CA ALA A 273 41.52 -3.80 50.02
C ALA A 273 41.36 -2.54 50.88
N GLN A 274 40.27 -1.78 50.72
CA GLN A 274 39.71 -0.93 51.78
C GLN A 274 38.30 -0.39 51.44
N ASP A 275 37.27 -1.05 51.97
CA ASP A 275 36.31 -0.57 52.99
C ASP A 275 35.86 0.91 53.10
N THR A 276 34.52 1.08 53.04
CA THR A 276 33.64 1.54 54.15
C THR A 276 33.18 3.01 54.31
N SER A 277 31.85 3.11 54.52
CA SER A 277 31.02 4.09 55.27
C SER A 277 30.62 5.43 54.62
N THR A 278 29.46 6.09 54.88
CA THR A 278 28.12 5.86 55.49
C THR A 278 27.36 7.20 55.29
N PRO A 279 26.02 7.24 55.12
CA PRO A 279 25.26 8.48 54.92
C PRO A 279 24.90 9.19 56.24
N VAL A 280 24.79 10.53 56.22
CA VAL A 280 24.28 11.33 57.34
C VAL A 280 23.14 12.23 56.88
N ALA A 281 21.97 12.07 57.52
CA ALA A 281 20.84 12.99 57.52
C ALA A 281 20.92 13.91 58.75
N SER A 282 20.56 15.19 58.63
CA SER A 282 20.30 16.11 59.75
C SER A 282 19.59 17.37 59.20
N ALA A 283 18.28 17.50 59.35
CA ALA A 283 17.55 18.13 60.46
C ALA A 283 17.24 19.63 60.22
N ALA A 284 15.95 19.97 60.35
CA ALA A 284 15.39 21.33 60.36
C ALA A 284 15.74 22.08 61.66
N PRO A 285 15.64 23.42 61.67
CA PRO A 285 14.69 24.04 62.60
C PRO A 285 14.05 25.38 62.17
N ILE A 286 12.77 25.51 62.57
CA ILE A 286 12.11 26.57 63.37
C ILE A 286 12.25 28.07 62.98
N ALA A 287 11.06 28.69 62.96
CA ALA A 287 10.70 30.04 62.55
C ALA A 287 11.15 31.20 63.47
N THR A 288 11.20 32.39 62.88
CA THR A 288 11.24 33.70 63.55
C THR A 288 10.17 34.62 62.94
N PRO A 289 9.42 35.40 63.75
CA PRO A 289 8.40 36.33 63.26
C PRO A 289 9.03 37.69 62.92
N SER A 290 8.70 38.26 61.75
CA SER A 290 9.13 39.61 61.39
C SER A 290 7.93 40.47 60.97
N VAL A 291 7.59 41.38 61.88
CA VAL A 291 7.19 42.79 61.73
C VAL A 291 6.44 43.18 60.44
N ALA A 292 5.24 43.74 60.65
CA ALA A 292 4.38 44.33 59.62
C ALA A 292 5.00 45.60 59.01
N THR A 293 5.17 45.59 57.70
CA THR A 293 5.60 46.72 56.86
C THR A 293 4.37 47.28 56.12
N PRO A 294 4.22 48.61 55.98
CA PRO A 294 3.02 49.23 55.41
C PRO A 294 2.72 48.78 53.98
N MET A 295 1.43 48.54 53.74
CA MET A 295 0.82 48.09 52.49
C MET A 295 1.08 49.09 51.35
N PRO A 296 1.85 48.73 50.30
CA PRO A 296 1.92 49.54 49.10
C PRO A 296 0.60 49.46 48.34
N THR A 297 0.07 50.63 47.98
CA THR A 297 -1.10 50.82 47.12
C THR A 297 -0.99 49.96 45.86
N ALA A 298 -2.02 49.15 45.61
CA ALA A 298 -2.07 48.24 44.47
C ALA A 298 -1.97 49.01 43.14
N THR A 299 -0.81 48.92 42.50
CA THR A 299 -0.65 49.25 41.08
C THR A 299 -1.61 48.34 40.28
N PRO A 300 -2.41 48.88 39.34
CA PRO A 300 -3.31 48.07 38.54
C PRO A 300 -2.51 46.98 37.83
N THR A 301 -2.83 45.72 38.14
CA THR A 301 -2.23 44.56 37.50
C THR A 301 -2.48 44.69 35.99
N PRO A 302 -1.43 44.70 35.15
CA PRO A 302 -1.64 44.72 33.71
C PRO A 302 -2.45 43.49 33.35
N THR A 303 -3.64 43.72 32.79
CA THR A 303 -4.48 42.68 32.23
C THR A 303 -3.62 41.92 31.23
N VAL A 304 -3.26 40.69 31.59
CA VAL A 304 -2.48 39.80 30.72
C VAL A 304 -3.38 39.50 29.55
N THR A 305 -3.16 40.21 28.44
CA THR A 305 -3.79 39.88 27.16
C THR A 305 -3.48 38.40 26.90
N PRO A 306 -4.50 37.52 26.80
CA PRO A 306 -4.26 36.12 26.57
C PRO A 306 -3.43 36.00 25.30
N ALA A 307 -2.25 35.37 25.44
CA ALA A 307 -1.38 35.10 24.30
C ALA A 307 -2.23 34.39 23.23
N PRO A 308 -2.14 34.80 21.95
CA PRO A 308 -2.93 34.19 20.90
C PRO A 308 -2.70 32.68 20.95
N VAL A 309 -3.80 31.94 21.16
CA VAL A 309 -3.78 30.48 21.09
C VAL A 309 -3.16 30.15 19.73
N PRO A 310 -2.06 29.38 19.68
CA PRO A 310 -1.41 29.09 18.42
C PRO A 310 -2.44 28.45 17.51
N THR A 311 -2.77 29.14 16.41
CA THR A 311 -3.62 28.59 15.36
C THR A 311 -3.01 27.26 14.96
N PRO A 312 -3.75 26.14 15.04
CA PRO A 312 -3.19 24.84 14.71
C PRO A 312 -2.67 24.90 13.29
N THR A 313 -1.35 24.79 13.13
CA THR A 313 -0.71 24.70 11.83
C THR A 313 -1.38 23.55 11.08
N PRO A 314 -1.91 23.79 9.86
CA PRO A 314 -2.51 22.73 9.07
C PRO A 314 -1.50 21.59 8.95
N VAL A 315 -1.83 20.45 9.57
CA VAL A 315 -1.02 19.25 9.42
C VAL A 315 -1.15 18.86 7.96
N GLU A 316 -0.10 19.13 7.19
CA GLU A 316 0.01 18.71 5.80
C GLU A 316 -0.43 17.25 5.73
N ALA A 317 -1.44 16.99 4.91
CA ALA A 317 -1.96 15.65 4.70
C ALA A 317 -0.84 14.83 4.04
N LEU A 318 0.00 14.21 4.89
CA LEU A 318 1.12 13.39 4.46
C LEU A 318 0.55 12.31 3.54
N VAL A 319 0.83 12.44 2.25
CA VAL A 319 0.43 11.48 1.22
C VAL A 319 0.88 10.10 1.67
N GLU A 320 -0.05 9.13 1.70
CA GLU A 320 0.21 7.74 2.09
C GLU A 320 1.18 7.09 1.08
N ARG A 321 2.49 7.30 1.28
CA ARG A 321 3.55 6.71 0.47
C ARG A 321 3.95 5.35 1.02
N ALA A 322 4.33 4.43 0.12
CA ALA A 322 5.02 3.20 0.52
C ALA A 322 6.31 3.53 1.27
N GLY A 323 6.65 2.71 2.27
CA GLY A 323 7.88 2.89 3.03
C GLY A 323 7.98 1.90 4.20
N PHE A 324 8.90 2.14 5.11
CA PHE A 324 9.06 1.41 6.36
C PHE A 324 8.24 2.08 7.46
N PHE A 325 7.27 1.34 7.98
CA PHE A 325 6.40 1.77 9.07
C PHE A 325 7.02 1.38 10.40
N VAL A 326 7.02 2.31 11.36
CA VAL A 326 7.29 2.02 12.77
C VAL A 326 5.96 1.83 13.49
N ILE A 327 5.64 0.58 13.84
CA ILE A 327 4.33 0.17 14.33
C ILE A 327 4.45 -0.22 15.80
N GLY A 328 3.62 0.36 16.69
CA GLY A 328 3.60 -0.01 18.11
C GLY A 328 2.50 -0.99 18.50
N MET A 329 1.34 -0.91 17.84
CA MET A 329 0.19 -1.76 18.16
C MET A 329 -0.62 -2.10 16.90
N ALA A 330 -1.20 -3.30 16.90
CA ALA A 330 -2.25 -3.73 15.98
C ALA A 330 -3.53 -4.07 16.77
N ALA A 331 -4.67 -3.51 16.37
CA ALA A 331 -5.98 -3.84 16.93
C ALA A 331 -6.94 -4.30 15.82
N ARG A 332 -7.92 -5.15 16.13
CA ARG A 332 -8.95 -5.56 15.15
C ARG A 332 -10.02 -4.49 14.93
N GLU A 333 -10.30 -3.70 15.96
CA GLU A 333 -11.29 -2.63 15.93
C GLU A 333 -10.60 -1.27 15.86
N GLU A 334 -11.15 -0.38 15.04
CA GLU A 334 -10.62 0.97 14.87
C GLU A 334 -10.61 1.76 16.17
N ALA A 335 -11.68 1.63 16.97
CA ALA A 335 -11.83 2.34 18.23
C ALA A 335 -10.68 2.06 19.21
N ASN A 336 -10.22 0.80 19.29
CA ASN A 336 -9.12 0.41 20.16
C ASN A 336 -7.78 0.99 19.67
N ALA A 337 -7.54 0.99 18.35
CA ALA A 337 -6.35 1.64 17.78
C ALA A 337 -6.38 3.17 17.96
N GLN A 338 -7.55 3.79 17.84
CA GLN A 338 -7.72 5.23 18.08
C GLN A 338 -7.52 5.59 19.55
N ALA A 339 -8.04 4.81 20.49
CA ALA A 339 -7.85 5.02 21.92
C ALA A 339 -6.36 4.95 22.30
N GLU A 340 -5.64 3.95 21.79
CA GLU A 340 -4.19 3.84 22.00
C GLU A 340 -3.46 5.03 21.38
N ALA A 341 -3.79 5.40 20.13
CA ALA A 341 -3.18 6.56 19.48
C ALA A 341 -3.44 7.87 20.25
N GLN A 342 -4.64 8.06 20.82
CA GLN A 342 -4.96 9.21 21.68
C GLN A 342 -4.15 9.24 22.97
N LYS A 343 -3.97 8.07 23.62
CA LYS A 343 -3.10 7.95 24.81
C LYS A 343 -1.68 8.44 24.52
N HIS A 344 -1.07 7.97 23.44
CA HIS A 344 0.27 8.38 23.02
C HIS A 344 0.34 9.85 22.56
N ARG A 345 -0.76 10.41 22.02
CA ARG A 345 -0.84 11.87 21.73
C ARG A 345 -0.79 12.71 23.00
N ALA A 346 -1.41 12.26 24.08
CA ALA A 346 -1.30 12.93 25.37
C ALA A 346 0.14 12.95 25.91
N GLU A 347 0.98 12.00 25.48
CA GLU A 347 2.42 11.92 25.79
C GLU A 347 3.30 12.72 24.80
N GLY A 348 2.69 13.51 23.91
CA GLY A 348 3.38 14.35 22.93
C GLY A 348 3.85 13.62 21.66
N LEU A 349 3.41 12.38 21.43
CA LEU A 349 3.70 11.64 20.19
C LEU A 349 2.63 11.93 19.14
N ASN A 350 2.96 11.72 17.85
CA ASN A 350 2.01 11.94 16.74
C ASN A 350 1.65 10.64 15.97
N PRO A 351 1.15 9.59 16.63
CA PRO A 351 0.79 8.36 15.94
C PRO A 351 -0.46 8.52 15.06
N ARG A 352 -0.49 7.73 13.99
CA ARG A 352 -1.58 7.62 13.02
C ARG A 352 -2.16 6.21 13.04
N VAL A 353 -3.47 6.12 12.87
CA VAL A 353 -4.15 4.82 12.72
C VAL A 353 -4.28 4.51 11.24
N VAL A 354 -3.76 3.36 10.81
CA VAL A 354 -3.76 2.94 9.41
C VAL A 354 -4.42 1.57 9.27
N TYR A 355 -5.36 1.44 8.33
CA TYR A 355 -5.99 0.15 8.05
C TYR A 355 -5.07 -0.75 7.22
N SER A 356 -4.68 -1.89 7.80
CA SER A 356 -3.62 -2.74 7.26
C SER A 356 -3.93 -3.38 5.92
N SER A 357 -5.21 -3.61 5.60
CA SER A 357 -5.62 -4.24 4.33
C SER A 357 -5.30 -3.40 3.08
N LYS A 358 -4.95 -2.12 3.26
CA LYS A 358 -4.47 -1.24 2.18
C LYS A 358 -3.00 -1.48 1.80
N TRP A 359 -2.27 -2.27 2.58
CA TRP A 359 -0.81 -2.43 2.50
C TRP A 359 -0.44 -3.91 2.35
N SER A 360 0.50 -4.22 1.45
CA SER A 360 0.80 -5.62 1.09
C SER A 360 1.69 -6.31 2.12
N GLY A 361 2.55 -5.54 2.79
CA GLY A 361 3.46 -6.04 3.83
C GLY A 361 2.83 -6.09 5.22
N LEU A 362 1.55 -5.70 5.38
CA LEU A 362 0.86 -5.74 6.66
C LEU A 362 -0.15 -6.88 6.75
N THR A 363 -0.28 -7.47 7.94
CA THR A 363 -1.31 -8.48 8.22
C THR A 363 -2.69 -7.86 8.00
N PRO A 364 -3.51 -8.36 7.06
CA PRO A 364 -4.77 -7.73 6.68
C PRO A 364 -5.81 -7.79 7.81
N ASN A 365 -6.77 -6.87 7.76
CA ASN A 365 -7.92 -6.73 8.68
C ASN A 365 -7.53 -6.33 10.12
N TYR A 366 -6.52 -5.46 10.25
CA TYR A 366 -6.11 -4.82 11.49
C TYR A 366 -5.99 -3.31 11.29
N TYR A 367 -6.15 -2.56 12.37
CA TYR A 367 -5.83 -1.15 12.49
C TYR A 367 -4.49 -1.03 13.21
N GLN A 368 -3.51 -0.40 12.56
CA GLN A 368 -2.13 -0.29 13.01
C GLN A 368 -1.89 1.12 13.55
N VAL A 369 -1.27 1.23 14.73
CA VAL A 369 -0.81 2.51 15.29
C VAL A 369 0.62 2.75 14.82
N VAL A 370 0.76 3.65 13.85
CA VAL A 370 2.01 3.96 13.13
C VAL A 370 2.57 5.29 13.64
N TYR A 371 3.82 5.28 14.13
CA TYR A 371 4.49 6.47 14.67
C TYR A 371 5.29 7.24 13.61
N GLY A 372 5.63 6.59 12.50
CA GLY A 372 6.37 7.22 11.41
C GLY A 372 6.45 6.32 10.17
N ILE A 373 6.64 6.96 9.02
CA ILE A 373 6.83 6.32 7.72
C ILE A 373 8.15 6.84 7.16
N PHE A 374 9.06 5.92 6.83
CA PHE A 374 10.41 6.25 6.36
C PHE A 374 10.65 5.63 4.99
N ALA A 375 11.37 6.33 4.10
CA ALA A 375 11.75 5.76 2.81
C ALA A 375 12.65 4.52 2.98
N ASN A 376 13.55 4.54 3.97
CA ASN A 376 14.57 3.52 4.17
C ASN A 376 14.50 2.97 5.60
N ARG A 377 14.83 1.67 5.76
CA ARG A 377 14.83 1.00 7.07
C ARG A 377 15.76 1.70 8.08
N SER A 378 16.89 2.25 7.64
CA SER A 378 17.84 2.95 8.52
C SER A 378 17.23 4.17 9.22
N GLY A 379 16.31 4.88 8.56
CA GLY A 379 15.60 6.03 9.14
C GLY A 379 14.72 5.68 10.34
N THR A 380 14.31 4.40 10.45
CA THR A 380 13.44 3.93 11.54
C THR A 380 14.16 3.77 12.88
N THR A 381 15.49 3.66 12.88
CA THR A 381 16.29 3.30 14.05
C THR A 381 16.21 4.34 15.16
N ALA A 382 16.29 5.63 14.80
CA ALA A 382 16.24 6.73 15.77
C ALA A 382 14.88 6.80 16.47
N LEU A 383 13.78 6.78 15.69
CA LEU A 383 12.43 6.81 16.23
C LEU A 383 12.14 5.56 17.09
N ARG A 384 12.56 4.37 16.65
CA ARG A 384 12.38 3.15 17.43
C ARG A 384 13.09 3.23 18.79
N LYS A 385 14.33 3.72 18.81
CA LYS A 385 15.09 3.90 20.05
C LYS A 385 14.41 4.89 21.00
N GLU A 386 13.87 6.00 20.46
CA GLU A 386 13.10 6.96 21.25
C GLU A 386 11.83 6.33 21.85
N LEU A 387 11.06 5.59 21.05
CA LEU A 387 9.83 4.93 21.51
C LEU A 387 10.13 3.84 22.55
N GLU A 388 11.22 3.09 22.37
CA GLU A 388 11.67 2.07 23.32
C GLU A 388 12.11 2.69 24.66
N GLN A 389 12.78 3.85 24.65
CA GLN A 389 13.10 4.62 25.87
C GLN A 389 11.86 5.10 26.62
N ARG A 390 10.74 5.29 25.92
CA ARG A 390 9.42 5.60 26.51
C ARG A 390 8.63 4.35 26.92
N GLY A 391 9.20 3.15 26.80
CA GLY A 391 8.53 1.90 27.15
C GLY A 391 7.53 1.39 26.10
N ILE A 392 7.52 1.97 24.90
CA ILE A 392 6.62 1.60 23.80
C ILE A 392 7.33 0.54 22.95
N LYS A 393 6.83 -0.69 22.99
CA LYS A 393 7.32 -1.76 22.12
C LYS A 393 6.90 -1.46 20.68
N THR A 394 7.86 -1.46 19.77
CA THR A 394 7.60 -1.24 18.34
C THR A 394 8.31 -2.26 17.48
N TYR A 395 7.76 -2.49 16.28
CA TYR A 395 8.41 -3.25 15.22
C TYR A 395 8.37 -2.46 13.92
N VAL A 396 9.30 -2.80 13.02
CA VAL A 396 9.47 -2.11 11.73
C VAL A 396 9.00 -3.04 10.63
N MET A 397 8.08 -2.57 9.79
CA MET A 397 7.55 -3.36 8.68
C MET A 397 7.52 -2.52 7.40
N HIS A 398 7.99 -3.09 6.30
CA HIS A 398 7.84 -2.44 4.99
C HIS A 398 6.36 -2.52 4.59
N SER A 399 5.70 -1.38 4.42
CA SER A 399 4.26 -1.35 4.18
C SER A 399 3.90 -1.97 2.84
N GLY A 400 4.70 -1.68 1.80
CA GLY A 400 4.42 -2.08 0.42
C GLY A 400 3.05 -1.56 -0.03
N GLN A 401 2.98 -0.77 -1.10
CA GLN A 401 1.66 -0.53 -1.68
C GLN A 401 1.13 -1.86 -2.21
N ARG A 402 -0.09 -2.25 -1.80
CA ARG A 402 -0.84 -3.22 -2.60
C ARG A 402 -1.11 -2.52 -3.92
N VAL A 403 -0.30 -2.84 -4.93
CA VAL A 403 -0.74 -2.72 -6.31
C VAL A 403 -2.02 -3.55 -6.36
N ARG A 404 -3.18 -2.89 -6.48
CA ARG A 404 -4.45 -3.60 -6.57
C ARG A 404 -4.33 -4.53 -7.79
N PRO A 405 -4.51 -5.86 -7.62
CA PRO A 405 -4.40 -6.80 -8.74
C PRO A 405 -5.50 -6.59 -9.78
#